data_AF-A0A847DEN5-F1
#
_entry.id   AF-A0A847DEN5-F1
#
_cell.length_a   1.000
_cell.length_b   1.000
_cell.length_c   1.000
_cell.angle_alpha   90.00
_cell.angle_beta   90.00
_cell.angle_gamma   90.00
#
_symmetry.space_group_name_H-M   'P 1'
#
loop_
_entity.id
_entity.type
_entity.pdbx_description
1 polymer ?
#
loop_
_entity_poly.entity_id
_entity_poly.type
_entity_poly.pdbx_seq_one_letter_code
_entity_poly.pdbx_strand_id
1 'polypeptide(L)' 'MSDKPGKIEHYEKQFGIIAIEKGFITAENLIETLKIQVEEEIQYKTHRLIGEILLDKGYINPAQIQEILDGIFSR' A
#
# COMPACT_ATOMS: atom_id res chain seq x y z
N MET A 1 -15.40 -8.80 10.56
CA MET A 1 -13.97 -8.61 10.24
C MET A 1 -13.48 -7.54 11.19
N SER A 2 -12.81 -7.94 12.27
CA SER A 2 -12.36 -7.04 13.33
C SER A 2 -10.84 -6.99 13.30
N ASP A 3 -10.30 -6.45 12.22
CA ASP A 3 -8.91 -6.05 12.22
C ASP A 3 -8.77 -4.82 13.11
N LYS A 4 -8.01 -4.98 14.19
CA LYS A 4 -7.67 -3.88 15.09
C LYS A 4 -6.95 -2.81 14.25
N PRO A 5 -7.31 -1.53 14.34
CA PRO A 5 -6.81 -0.47 13.47
C PRO A 5 -5.27 -0.45 13.35
N GLY A 6 -4.55 -0.69 14.44
CA GLY A 6 -3.07 -0.72 14.41
C GLY A 6 -2.42 -1.91 13.71
N LYS A 7 -3.14 -2.98 13.35
CA LYS A 7 -2.58 -4.09 12.56
C LYS A 7 -2.54 -3.76 11.07
N ILE A 8 -3.58 -3.12 10.54
CA ILE A 8 -3.66 -2.75 9.12
C ILE A 8 -2.58 -1.72 8.81
N GLU A 9 -2.47 -0.67 9.63
CA GLU A 9 -1.43 0.37 9.47
C GLU A 9 0.00 -0.21 9.46
N HIS A 10 0.25 -1.24 10.27
CA HIS A 10 1.55 -1.90 10.31
C HIS A 10 1.88 -2.62 9.00
N TYR A 11 0.91 -3.35 8.43
CA TYR A 11 1.08 -4.05 7.15
C TYR A 11 1.17 -3.08 5.98
N GLU A 12 0.43 -1.97 5.99
CA GLU A 12 0.54 -0.93 4.97
C GLU A 12 1.92 -0.28 4.94
N LYS A 13 2.48 0.02 6.13
CA LYS A 13 3.84 0.54 6.21
C LYS A 13 4.86 -0.46 5.65
N GLN A 14 4.74 -1.75 5.99
CA GLN A 14 5.63 -2.77 5.43
C GLN A 14 5.47 -2.91 3.92
N PHE A 15 4.23 -2.84 3.42
CA PHE A 15 3.92 -2.91 1.99
C PHE A 15 4.69 -1.84 1.21
N GLY A 16 4.58 -0.57 1.64
CA GLY A 16 5.27 0.54 0.98
C GLY A 16 6.80 0.38 1.00
N ILE A 17 7.37 -0.08 2.11
CA ILE A 17 8.83 -0.30 2.24
C ILE A 17 9.29 -1.41 1.31
N ILE A 18 8.64 -2.58 1.32
CA ILE A 18 9.02 -3.72 0.49
C ILE A 18 8.86 -3.38 -1.00
N ALA A 19 7.84 -2.60 -1.38
CA ALA A 19 7.66 -2.15 -2.76
C ALA A 19 8.83 -1.27 -3.25
N ILE A 20 9.39 -0.42 -2.37
CA ILE A 20 10.59 0.38 -2.67
C ILE A 20 11.83 -0.52 -2.72
N GLU A 21 12.02 -1.42 -1.75
CA GLU A 21 13.17 -2.33 -1.68
C GLU A 21 13.25 -3.26 -2.90
N LYS A 22 12.11 -3.68 -3.43
CA LYS A 22 12.01 -4.47 -4.68
C LYS A 22 12.19 -3.63 -5.95
N GLY A 23 12.25 -2.29 -5.84
CA GLY A 23 12.40 -1.38 -6.97
C GLY A 23 11.14 -1.26 -7.84
N PHE A 24 9.97 -1.64 -7.31
CA PHE A 24 8.70 -1.55 -8.05
C PHE A 24 8.16 -0.12 -8.08
N ILE A 25 8.41 0.65 -7.02
CA ILE A 25 7.99 2.04 -6.89
C ILE A 25 9.15 2.88 -6.34
N THR A 26 9.10 4.20 -6.55
CA THR A 26 10.00 5.14 -5.88
C THR A 26 9.41 5.67 -4.58
N ALA A 27 10.22 6.37 -3.78
CA ALA A 27 9.74 7.06 -2.59
C ALA A 27 8.69 8.13 -2.93
N GLU A 28 8.84 8.80 -4.07
CA GLU A 28 7.89 9.81 -4.57
C GLU A 28 6.53 9.18 -4.88
N ASN A 29 6.52 8.01 -5.54
CA ASN A 29 5.28 7.27 -5.82
C ASN A 29 4.56 6.87 -4.53
N LEU A 30 5.31 6.45 -3.50
CA LEU A 30 4.74 6.11 -2.19
C LEU A 30 4.17 7.36 -1.49
N ILE A 31 4.87 8.49 -1.53
CA ILE A 31 4.39 9.75 -0.94
C ILE A 31 3.11 10.22 -1.63
N GLU A 32 3.04 10.14 -2.96
CA GLU A 32 1.83 10.48 -3.72
C GLU A 32 0.67 9.56 -3.34
N THR A 33 0.93 8.26 -3.21
CA THR A 33 -0.08 7.27 -2.81
C THR A 33 -0.66 7.56 -1.42
N LEU A 34 0.21 7.89 -0.45
CA LEU A 34 -0.22 8.25 0.90
C LEU A 34 -1.08 9.53 0.92
N LYS A 35 -0.75 10.51 0.06
CA LYS A 35 -1.58 11.72 -0.08
C LYS A 35 -2.98 11.37 -0.59
N ILE A 36 -3.07 10.55 -1.64
CA ILE A 36 -4.35 10.10 -2.21
C ILE A 36 -5.17 9.37 -1.15
N GLN A 37 -4.56 8.43 -0.41
CA GLN A 37 -5.23 7.67 0.64
C GLN A 37 -5.86 8.60 1.70
N VAL A 38 -5.09 9.59 2.19
CA VAL A 38 -5.56 10.56 3.18
C VAL A 38 -6.65 11.47 2.61
N GLU A 39 -6.50 11.95 1.38
CA GLU A 39 -7.49 12.79 0.71
C GLU A 39 -8.82 12.05 0.53
N GLU A 40 -8.78 10.79 0.08
CA GLU A 40 -9.97 9.94 -0.10
C GLU A 40 -10.63 9.56 1.23
N GLU A 41 -9.85 9.31 2.28
CA GLU A 41 -10.38 9.04 3.61
C GLU A 41 -11.14 10.26 4.16
N ILE A 42 -10.59 11.47 3.99
CA ILE A 42 -11.24 12.71 4.41
C ILE A 42 -12.51 12.99 3.58
N GLN A 43 -12.44 12.84 2.25
CA GLN A 43 -13.54 13.21 1.35
C GLN A 43 -14.68 12.18 1.34
N TYR A 44 -14.34 10.90 1.30
CA TYR A 44 -15.30 9.82 1.04
C TYR A 44 -15.52 8.90 2.23
N LYS A 45 -14.78 9.09 3.35
CA LYS A 45 -14.76 8.17 4.50
C LYS A 45 -14.43 6.73 4.10
N THR A 46 -13.67 6.58 3.02
CA THR A 46 -13.23 5.29 2.50
C THR A 46 -11.74 5.17 2.77
N HIS A 47 -11.34 4.12 3.47
CA HIS A 47 -9.94 3.81 3.69
C HIS A 47 -9.51 2.77 2.65
N ARG A 48 -8.86 3.24 1.58
CA ARG A 48 -8.31 2.37 0.53
C ARG A 48 -6.93 1.89 0.92
N LEU A 49 -6.56 0.69 0.47
CA LEU A 49 -5.23 0.15 0.74
C LEU A 49 -4.19 0.78 -0.20
N ILE A 50 -2.98 1.00 0.30
CA ILE A 50 -1.84 1.50 -0.51
C ILE A 50 -1.66 0.68 -1.80
N GLY A 51 -1.75 -0.65 -1.70
CA GLY A 51 -1.60 -1.54 -2.86
C GLY A 51 -2.66 -1.34 -3.94
N GLU A 52 -3.88 -0.98 -3.57
CA GLU A 52 -4.97 -0.70 -4.53
C GLU A 52 -4.72 0.61 -5.27
N ILE A 53 -4.29 1.65 -4.57
CA ILE A 53 -3.99 2.95 -5.17
C ILE A 53 -2.78 2.82 -6.12
N LEU A 54 -1.73 2.10 -5.72
CA LEU A 54 -0.56 1.84 -6.58
C LEU A 54 -0.93 1.09 -7.86
N LEU A 55 -1.86 0.13 -7.77
CA LEU A 55 -2.37 -0.62 -8.92
C LEU A 55 -3.16 0.28 -9.87
N ASP A 56 -4.08 1.09 -9.32
CA ASP A 56 -4.89 2.02 -10.11
C ASP A 56 -4.03 3.08 -10.83
N LYS A 57 -2.95 3.52 -10.17
CA LYS A 57 -1.97 4.46 -10.75
C LYS A 57 -1.04 3.80 -11.77
N GLY A 58 -1.09 2.48 -11.92
CA GLY A 58 -0.24 1.71 -12.83
C GLY A 58 1.23 1.63 -12.38
N TYR A 59 1.52 1.95 -11.11
CA TYR A 59 2.88 1.87 -10.55
C TYR A 59 3.30 0.43 -10.27
N ILE A 60 2.34 -0.44 -9.98
CA ILE A 60 2.55 -1.86 -9.81
C ILE A 60 1.51 -2.66 -10.60
N ASN A 61 1.79 -3.93 -10.82
CA ASN A 61 0.85 -4.89 -11.39
C ASN A 61 0.46 -5.99 -10.38
N PRO A 62 -0.56 -6.82 -10.67
CA PRO A 62 -1.01 -7.86 -9.74
C PRO A 62 0.07 -8.87 -9.33
N ALA A 63 1.01 -9.20 -10.21
CA ALA A 63 2.11 -10.11 -9.87
C ALA A 63 3.07 -9.47 -8.86
N GLN A 64 3.38 -8.19 -9.02
CA GLN A 64 4.21 -7.43 -8.08
C GLN A 64 3.53 -7.27 -6.71
N ILE A 65 2.20 -7.12 -6.67
CA ILE A 65 1.43 -7.13 -5.41
C ILE A 65 1.65 -8.45 -4.69
N GLN A 66 1.49 -9.58 -5.38
CA GLN A 66 1.68 -10.89 -4.78
C GLN A 66 3.09 -11.03 -4.18
N GLU A 67 4.12 -10.60 -4.92
CA GLU A 67 5.49 -10.62 -4.43
C GLU A 67 5.72 -9.77 -3.17
N ILE A 68 5.05 -8.61 -3.06
CA ILE A 68 5.14 -7.76 -1.87
C ILE A 68 4.44 -8.45 -0.69
N LEU A 69 3.26 -9.01 -0.91
CA LEU A 69 2.49 -9.72 0.12
C LEU A 69 3.25 -10.95 0.64
N ASP A 70 3.90 -11.70 -0.24
CA ASP A 70 4.75 -12.83 0.15
C ASP A 70 5.87 -12.36 1.09
N GLY A 71 6.48 -11.20 0.84
CA GLY A 71 7.48 -10.59 1.71
C GLY A 71 6.97 -10.20 3.10
N ILE A 72 5.68 -9.86 3.22
CA ILE A 72 5.03 -9.50 4.48
C ILE A 72 4.69 -10.75 5.31
N PHE A 73 4.15 -11.79 4.66
CA PHE A 73 3.60 -12.96 5.33
C PHE A 73 4.57 -14.15 5.44
N SER A 74 5.73 -14.09 4.81
CA SER A 74 6.77 -15.14 4.89
C SER A 74 7.64 -15.06 6.17
N ARG A 75 7.10 -14.57 7.29
CA ARG A 75 7.78 -14.51 8.60
C ARG A 75 7.24 -15.53 9.60
#